data_AF-A0A5J4P5C2-F1
#
_entry.id   AF-A0A5J4P5C2-F1
#
_cell.length_a   1.000
_cell.length_b   1.000
_cell.length_c   1.000
_cell.angle_alpha   90.00
_cell.angle_beta   90.00
_cell.angle_gamma   90.00
#
_symmetry.space_group_name_H-M   'P 1'
#
loop_
_entity.id
_entity.type
_entity.pdbx_description
1 polymer ?
#
loop_
_entity_poly.entity_id
_entity_poly.type
_entity_poly.pdbx_seq_one_letter_code
_entity_poly.pdbx_strand_id
1 'polypeptide(L)'
;AITDIMGKQYAKTRRFATKTKGAQEAHEAIRPTYMENQSIDGTAQEKKLYSLIWKRTIASQMADAELEKTTVIIGIDNNTDDKFTTIGEVIKFDGFLHVYKESYDDEKEQEDENRLLPPLKKGESLERKEIIAVERFTQRPARYTEAGLVRKLEELGIGRPSTYAPTISTIQHREYV
;
A
#
# COMPACT_ATOMS: atom_id res chain seq x y z
N ALA A 1 -12.45 7.65 -20.57
CA ALA A 1 -11.52 8.18 -19.55
C ALA A 1 -10.29 7.28 -19.38
N ILE A 2 -10.33 6.16 -18.64
CA ILE A 2 -9.13 5.31 -18.42
C ILE A 2 -8.55 4.77 -19.74
N THR A 3 -9.41 4.26 -20.63
CA THR A 3 -8.98 3.78 -21.95
C THR A 3 -8.31 4.86 -22.79
N ASP A 4 -8.80 6.11 -22.70
CA ASP A 4 -8.29 7.23 -23.51
C ASP A 4 -7.00 7.81 -22.93
N ILE A 5 -6.88 7.84 -21.59
CA ILE A 5 -5.74 8.44 -20.89
C ILE A 5 -4.57 7.46 -20.74
N MET A 6 -4.85 6.17 -20.53
CA MET A 6 -3.84 5.15 -20.16
C MET A 6 -3.83 3.92 -21.06
N GLY A 7 -4.87 3.72 -21.87
CA GLY A 7 -4.99 2.58 -22.78
C GLY A 7 -5.91 1.48 -22.26
N LYS A 8 -6.36 0.63 -23.19
CA LYS A 8 -7.38 -0.41 -22.95
C LYS A 8 -6.97 -1.44 -21.89
N GLN A 9 -5.68 -1.77 -21.81
CA GLN A 9 -5.14 -2.74 -20.85
C GLN A 9 -5.29 -2.30 -19.39
N TYR A 10 -5.37 -1.00 -19.12
CA TYR A 10 -5.55 -0.47 -17.77
C TYR A 10 -7.02 -0.42 -17.33
N ALA A 11 -7.99 -0.56 -18.22
CA ALA A 11 -9.40 -0.43 -17.87
C ALA A 11 -9.97 -1.76 -17.36
N LYS A 12 -10.48 -1.78 -16.12
CA LYS A 12 -11.17 -2.95 -15.54
C LYS A 12 -12.33 -2.48 -14.67
N THR A 13 -13.56 -2.64 -15.16
CA THR A 13 -14.75 -2.26 -14.39
C THR A 13 -14.90 -3.16 -13.17
N ARG A 14 -14.92 -2.55 -11.98
CA ARG A 14 -15.09 -3.26 -10.70
C ARG A 14 -16.27 -2.70 -9.93
N ARG A 15 -16.95 -3.59 -9.21
CA ARG A 15 -17.95 -3.20 -8.21
C ARG A 15 -17.46 -3.66 -6.84
N PHE A 16 -17.26 -2.70 -5.94
CA PHE A 16 -16.93 -2.96 -4.55
C PHE A 16 -18.20 -2.77 -3.73
N ALA A 17 -18.61 -3.82 -3.02
CA ALA A 17 -19.72 -3.77 -2.08
C ALA A 17 -19.17 -4.17 -0.71
N THR A 18 -19.29 -3.28 0.26
CA THR A 18 -19.00 -3.58 1.67
C THR A 18 -20.23 -4.20 2.32
N LYS A 19 -20.01 -5.20 3.18
CA LYS A 19 -21.04 -5.76 4.06
C LYS A 19 -20.69 -5.37 5.50
N THR A 20 -21.26 -4.28 5.99
CA THR A 20 -21.04 -3.79 7.35
C THR A 20 -22.37 -3.83 8.11
N LYS A 21 -22.41 -4.55 9.23
CA LYS A 21 -23.63 -4.69 10.04
C LYS A 21 -24.09 -3.32 10.59
N GLY A 22 -25.13 -2.77 9.99
CA GLY A 22 -25.80 -1.54 10.43
C GLY A 22 -26.27 -0.72 9.23
N ALA A 23 -27.47 -0.16 9.29
CA ALA A 23 -28.22 0.44 8.19
C ALA A 23 -27.59 1.67 7.47
N GLN A 24 -26.27 1.88 7.60
CA GLN A 24 -25.50 2.92 6.89
C GLN A 24 -24.95 2.46 5.53
N GLU A 25 -25.25 1.22 5.09
CA GLU A 25 -24.85 0.66 3.78
C GLU A 25 -25.50 1.35 2.56
N ALA A 26 -26.27 2.43 2.75
CA ALA A 26 -26.92 3.15 1.66
C ALA A 26 -26.09 4.31 1.08
N HIS A 27 -24.88 4.56 1.59
CA HIS A 27 -24.03 5.64 1.12
C HIS A 27 -23.07 5.19 0.03
N GLU A 28 -22.89 6.06 -0.95
CA GLU A 28 -21.84 5.92 -1.95
C GLU A 28 -20.46 6.21 -1.35
N ALA A 29 -19.41 5.61 -1.91
CA ALA A 29 -18.04 5.93 -1.54
C ALA A 29 -17.72 7.42 -1.80
N ILE A 30 -16.77 7.98 -1.05
CA ILE A 30 -16.24 9.31 -1.32
C ILE A 30 -15.50 9.28 -2.66
N ARG A 31 -16.03 9.98 -3.65
CA ARG A 31 -15.50 10.08 -5.01
C ARG A 31 -15.74 11.47 -5.60
N PRO A 32 -15.05 11.87 -6.69
CA PRO A 32 -15.38 13.09 -7.41
C PRO A 32 -16.84 13.07 -7.88
N THR A 33 -17.52 14.20 -7.76
CA THR A 33 -18.87 14.39 -8.32
C THR A 33 -18.85 14.24 -9.84
N TYR A 34 -17.86 14.86 -10.48
CA TYR A 34 -17.59 14.82 -11.92
C TYR A 34 -16.19 14.24 -12.14
N MET A 35 -16.11 13.11 -12.82
CA MET A 35 -14.86 12.37 -13.02
C MET A 35 -13.94 13.05 -14.04
N GLU A 36 -14.53 13.80 -14.96
CA GLU A 36 -13.89 14.63 -15.99
C GLU A 36 -13.02 15.75 -15.41
N ASN A 37 -13.33 16.22 -14.20
CA ASN A 37 -12.57 17.25 -13.52
C ASN A 37 -11.36 16.61 -12.82
N GLN A 38 -10.15 16.82 -13.33
CA GLN A 38 -8.93 16.27 -12.72
C GLN A 38 -8.37 17.16 -11.60
N SER A 39 -8.79 18.41 -11.56
CA SER A 39 -8.39 19.41 -10.58
C SER A 39 -9.59 20.27 -10.19
N ILE A 40 -9.44 20.96 -9.06
CA ILE A 40 -10.41 21.94 -8.56
C ILE A 40 -9.68 23.24 -8.24
N ASP A 41 -10.43 24.34 -8.18
CA ASP A 41 -9.99 25.56 -7.53
C ASP A 41 -10.10 25.44 -6.01
N GLY A 42 -9.37 26.29 -5.28
CA GLY A 42 -9.33 26.28 -3.82
C GLY A 42 -7.91 26.39 -3.26
N THR A 43 -7.82 26.18 -1.95
CA THR A 43 -6.57 26.15 -1.20
C THR A 43 -5.68 24.99 -1.63
N ALA A 44 -4.38 25.07 -1.32
CA ALA A 44 -3.45 23.99 -1.60
C ALA A 44 -3.84 22.67 -0.90
N GLN A 45 -4.48 22.74 0.27
CA GLN A 45 -4.93 21.56 1.03
C GLN A 45 -6.13 20.89 0.35
N GLU A 46 -7.12 21.66 -0.09
CA GLU A 46 -8.29 21.15 -0.83
C GLU A 46 -7.87 20.49 -2.14
N LYS A 47 -6.96 21.13 -2.90
CA LYS A 47 -6.41 20.58 -4.14
C LYS A 47 -5.69 19.24 -3.91
N LYS A 48 -4.90 19.13 -2.83
CA LYS A 48 -4.20 17.88 -2.48
C LYS A 48 -5.18 16.77 -2.09
N LEU A 49 -6.17 17.07 -1.24
CA LEU A 49 -7.18 16.09 -0.83
C LEU A 49 -8.03 15.63 -2.03
N TYR A 50 -8.45 16.56 -2.88
CA TYR A 50 -9.18 16.22 -4.10
C TYR A 50 -8.36 15.33 -5.03
N SER A 51 -7.07 15.66 -5.26
CA SER A 51 -6.18 14.83 -6.07
C SER A 51 -6.05 13.41 -5.51
N LEU A 52 -5.96 13.26 -4.18
CA LEU A 52 -5.94 11.95 -3.52
C LEU A 52 -7.23 11.16 -3.79
N ILE A 53 -8.40 11.78 -3.60
CA ILE A 53 -9.71 11.17 -3.84
C ILE A 53 -9.88 10.77 -5.31
N TRP A 54 -9.50 11.65 -6.24
CA TRP A 54 -9.59 11.41 -7.68
C TRP A 54 -8.71 10.24 -8.11
N LYS A 55 -7.45 10.20 -7.67
CA LYS A 55 -6.51 9.11 -7.97
C LYS A 55 -6.99 7.78 -7.40
N ARG A 56 -7.48 7.76 -6.15
CA ARG A 56 -8.05 6.56 -5.51
C ARG A 56 -9.26 6.05 -6.30
N THR A 57 -10.13 6.95 -6.75
CA THR A 57 -11.34 6.60 -7.49
C THR A 57 -11.00 5.96 -8.83
N ILE A 58 -10.10 6.56 -9.62
CA ILE A 58 -9.68 5.98 -10.91
C ILE A 58 -8.95 4.66 -10.72
N ALA A 59 -8.01 4.59 -9.78
CA ALA A 59 -7.27 3.36 -9.48
C ALA A 59 -8.20 2.20 -9.13
N SER A 60 -9.32 2.46 -8.45
CA SER A 60 -10.32 1.42 -8.14
C SER A 60 -10.94 0.76 -9.39
N GLN A 61 -10.96 1.45 -10.53
CA GLN A 61 -11.50 0.97 -11.82
C GLN A 61 -10.39 0.59 -12.81
N MET A 62 -9.15 0.46 -12.33
CA MET A 62 -8.02 0.02 -13.13
C MET A 62 -7.75 -1.48 -12.98
N ALA A 63 -7.00 -2.03 -13.93
CA ALA A 63 -6.50 -3.39 -13.88
C ALA A 63 -5.54 -3.62 -12.69
N ASP A 64 -5.41 -4.87 -12.26
CA ASP A 64 -4.47 -5.24 -11.19
C ASP A 64 -3.04 -5.01 -11.68
N ALA A 65 -2.12 -4.69 -10.77
CA ALA A 65 -0.70 -4.74 -11.06
C ALA A 65 -0.25 -6.21 -11.12
N GLU A 66 0.64 -6.53 -12.05
CA GLU A 66 1.26 -7.84 -12.18
C GLU A 66 2.72 -7.74 -11.75
N LEU A 67 3.06 -8.48 -10.69
CA LEU A 67 4.38 -8.52 -10.07
C LEU A 67 4.96 -9.92 -10.26
N GLU A 68 6.23 -10.00 -10.66
CA GLU A 68 7.00 -11.24 -10.70
C GLU A 68 7.94 -11.28 -9.51
N LYS A 69 7.66 -12.21 -8.59
CA LYS A 69 8.47 -12.44 -7.40
C LYS A 69 9.41 -13.62 -7.63
N THR A 70 10.71 -13.36 -7.56
CA THR A 70 11.76 -14.36 -7.70
C THR A 70 12.37 -14.65 -6.33
N THR A 71 12.18 -15.86 -5.81
CA THR A 71 12.86 -16.33 -4.60
C THR A 71 14.10 -17.13 -5.00
N VAL A 72 15.27 -16.68 -4.54
CA VAL A 72 16.54 -17.34 -4.78
C VAL A 72 17.02 -17.96 -3.48
N ILE A 73 17.31 -19.26 -3.55
CA ILE A 73 17.88 -20.03 -2.45
C ILE A 73 19.29 -20.41 -2.85
N ILE A 74 20.27 -19.96 -2.08
CA ILE A 74 21.70 -20.16 -2.32
C ILE A 74 22.20 -21.17 -1.29
N GLY A 75 22.66 -22.32 -1.78
CA GLY A 75 23.31 -23.35 -0.96
C GLY A 75 24.76 -23.01 -0.65
N ILE A 76 25.33 -23.72 0.33
CA ILE A 76 26.73 -23.58 0.75
C ILE A 76 27.45 -24.91 0.48
N ASP A 77 28.62 -24.86 -0.17
CA ASP A 77 29.34 -26.04 -0.66
C ASP A 77 29.92 -26.97 0.42
N ASN A 78 29.76 -26.64 1.71
CA ASN A 78 30.34 -27.38 2.83
C ASN A 78 29.39 -28.39 3.48
N ASN A 79 28.34 -28.84 2.76
CA ASN A 79 27.41 -29.88 3.22
C ASN A 79 26.66 -29.52 4.52
N THR A 80 26.40 -28.23 4.73
CA THR A 80 25.53 -27.72 5.78
C THR A 80 24.09 -27.62 5.24
N ASP A 81 23.10 -27.78 6.12
CA ASP A 81 21.70 -27.54 5.76
C ASP A 81 21.35 -26.04 5.63
N ASP A 82 22.30 -25.17 6.00
CA ASP A 82 22.17 -23.72 5.97
C ASP A 82 22.08 -23.16 4.54
N LYS A 83 21.22 -22.17 4.35
CA LYS A 83 20.93 -21.55 3.04
C LYS A 83 20.76 -20.05 3.19
N PHE A 84 21.27 -19.29 2.23
CA PHE A 84 20.90 -17.89 2.08
C PHE A 84 19.64 -17.79 1.23
N THR A 85 18.70 -16.94 1.63
CA THR A 85 17.50 -16.65 0.86
C THR A 85 17.47 -15.18 0.52
N THR A 86 17.20 -14.87 -0.73
CA THR A 86 16.87 -13.52 -1.16
C THR A 86 15.64 -13.53 -2.04
N ILE A 87 14.95 -12.41 -2.08
CA ILE A 87 13.72 -12.20 -2.82
C ILE A 87 13.92 -10.97 -3.68
N GLY A 88 13.63 -11.10 -4.97
CA GLY A 88 13.53 -10.00 -5.90
C GLY A 88 12.13 -9.87 -6.44
N GLU A 89 11.76 -8.64 -6.77
CA GLU A 89 10.43 -8.33 -7.28
C GLU A 89 10.55 -7.40 -8.49
N VAL A 90 9.78 -7.70 -9.54
CA VAL A 90 9.75 -6.92 -10.78
C VAL A 90 8.29 -6.66 -11.16
N ILE A 91 7.95 -5.39 -11.39
CA ILE A 91 6.65 -5.03 -11.95
C ILE A 91 6.64 -5.40 -13.45
N LYS A 92 5.80 -6.38 -13.83
CA LYS A 92 5.55 -6.74 -15.24
C LYS A 92 4.50 -5.82 -15.86
N PHE A 93 3.51 -5.43 -15.06
CA PHE A 93 2.47 -4.49 -15.43
C PHE A 93 2.08 -3.68 -14.19
N ASP A 94 2.13 -2.36 -14.27
CA ASP A 94 1.91 -1.48 -13.12
C ASP A 94 0.42 -1.27 -12.80
N GLY A 95 -0.51 -1.58 -13.71
CA GLY A 95 -1.94 -1.54 -13.44
C GLY A 95 -2.39 -0.28 -12.71
N PHE A 96 -3.15 -0.43 -11.62
CA PHE A 96 -3.58 0.71 -10.79
C PHE A 96 -2.44 1.47 -10.08
N LEU A 97 -1.27 0.84 -9.88
CA LEU A 97 -0.09 1.47 -9.25
C LEU A 97 0.48 2.62 -10.09
N HIS A 98 0.13 2.67 -11.39
CA HIS A 98 0.50 3.77 -12.27
C HIS A 98 0.02 5.13 -11.76
N VAL A 99 -1.13 5.16 -11.08
CA VAL A 99 -1.83 6.40 -10.67
C VAL A 99 -1.86 6.56 -9.16
N TYR A 100 -1.85 5.45 -8.43
CA TYR A 100 -2.07 5.43 -7.00
C TYR A 100 -1.18 4.39 -6.31
N LYS A 101 -0.32 4.87 -5.41
CA LYS A 101 0.45 4.05 -4.47
C LYS A 101 0.02 4.44 -3.07
N GLU A 102 -0.32 3.46 -2.24
CA GLU A 102 -0.55 3.72 -0.82
C GLU A 102 0.78 4.08 -0.15
N SER A 103 0.74 5.07 0.74
CA SER A 103 1.86 5.32 1.63
C SER A 103 1.81 4.28 2.74
N TYR A 104 2.94 3.63 3.00
CA TYR A 104 3.10 2.79 4.18
C TYR A 104 3.33 3.67 5.42
N ASP A 105 2.70 3.29 6.54
CA ASP A 105 2.93 3.93 7.83
C ASP A 105 4.34 3.64 8.37
N ASP A 106 4.93 2.51 7.98
CA ASP A 106 6.28 2.09 8.35
C ASP A 106 7.25 2.21 7.16
N GLU A 107 8.32 2.99 7.34
CA GLU A 107 9.38 3.19 6.32
C GLU A 107 10.07 1.88 5.91
N LYS A 108 10.05 0.85 6.77
CA LYS A 108 10.67 -0.46 6.48
C LYS A 108 9.98 -1.23 5.36
N GLU A 109 8.69 -0.99 5.14
CA GLU A 109 7.93 -1.69 4.09
C GLU A 109 8.26 -1.13 2.68
N GLN A 110 8.80 0.10 2.59
CA GLN A 110 9.21 0.69 1.30
C GLN A 110 10.49 0.08 0.72
N GLU A 111 11.41 -0.45 1.53
CA GLU A 111 12.70 -0.95 1.04
C GLU A 111 12.60 -2.26 0.24
N ASP A 112 11.55 -3.06 0.44
CA ASP A 112 11.41 -4.36 -0.22
C ASP A 112 10.83 -4.25 -1.65
N GLU A 113 10.11 -3.18 -1.99
CA GLU A 113 9.38 -3.07 -3.28
C GLU A 113 10.27 -2.86 -4.52
N ASN A 114 11.57 -2.59 -4.36
CA ASN A 114 12.47 -2.26 -5.47
C ASN A 114 13.76 -3.07 -5.52
N ARG A 115 13.79 -4.25 -4.87
CA ARG A 115 14.93 -5.17 -4.99
C ARG A 115 14.90 -5.89 -6.34
N LEU A 116 15.48 -5.25 -7.33
CA LEU A 116 15.80 -5.86 -8.62
C LEU A 116 16.92 -6.88 -8.40
N LEU A 117 16.62 -8.16 -8.66
CA LEU A 117 17.64 -9.19 -8.76
C LEU A 117 18.23 -9.20 -10.17
N PRO A 118 19.55 -9.46 -10.31
CA PRO A 118 20.14 -9.74 -11.60
C PRO A 118 19.54 -11.02 -12.20
N PRO A 119 19.66 -11.22 -13.53
CA PRO A 119 19.29 -12.49 -14.14
C PRO A 119 20.17 -13.60 -13.54
N LEU A 120 19.54 -14.66 -13.03
CA LEU A 120 20.19 -15.79 -12.40
C LEU A 120 19.72 -17.10 -13.05
N LYS A 121 20.59 -18.11 -13.09
CA LYS A 121 20.26 -19.45 -13.56
C LYS A 121 20.41 -20.48 -12.45
N LYS A 122 19.58 -21.52 -12.51
CA LYS A 122 19.70 -22.66 -11.58
C LYS A 122 21.06 -23.34 -11.77
N GLY A 123 21.79 -23.53 -10.67
CA GLY A 123 23.12 -24.14 -10.68
C GLY A 123 24.24 -23.17 -11.09
N GLU A 124 23.94 -21.88 -11.23
CA GLU A 124 24.98 -20.86 -11.42
C GLU A 124 25.88 -20.77 -10.18
N SER A 125 27.19 -20.80 -10.41
CA SER A 125 28.18 -20.62 -9.36
C SER A 125 28.25 -19.14 -8.99
N LEU A 126 28.07 -18.82 -7.71
CA LEU A 126 28.15 -17.45 -7.20
C LEU A 126 29.46 -17.24 -6.44
N GLU A 127 30.08 -16.07 -6.65
CA GLU A 127 31.26 -15.67 -5.90
C GLU A 127 30.84 -14.93 -4.62
N ARG A 128 31.31 -15.42 -3.46
CA ARG A 128 31.13 -14.73 -2.18
C ARG A 128 32.03 -13.49 -2.14
N LYS A 129 31.45 -12.30 -2.04
CA LYS A 129 32.21 -11.05 -1.89
C LYS A 129 32.45 -10.70 -0.42
N GLU A 130 31.39 -10.72 0.37
CA GLU A 130 31.41 -10.33 1.78
C GLU A 130 30.37 -11.15 2.55
N ILE A 131 30.66 -11.45 3.82
CA ILE A 131 29.72 -12.08 4.76
C ILE A 131 29.67 -11.20 6.00
N ILE A 132 28.52 -10.60 6.26
CA ILE A 132 28.27 -9.73 7.41
C ILE A 132 27.35 -10.46 8.38
N ALA A 133 27.81 -10.67 9.61
CA ALA A 133 26.97 -11.14 10.70
C ALA A 133 26.22 -9.95 11.31
N VAL A 134 24.89 -9.96 11.23
CA VAL A 134 24.03 -8.90 11.78
C VAL A 134 23.19 -9.47 12.92
N GLU A 135 23.43 -8.97 14.13
CA GLU A 135 22.55 -9.22 15.26
C GLU A 135 21.34 -8.27 15.19
N ARG A 136 20.13 -8.80 15.41
CA ARG A 136 18.89 -8.01 15.44
C ARG A 136 18.16 -8.24 16.75
N PHE A 137 17.66 -7.16 17.33
CA PHE A 137 16.83 -7.21 18.54
C PHE A 137 15.36 -6.99 18.18
N THR A 138 14.47 -7.66 18.90
CA THR A 138 13.02 -7.41 18.80
C THR A 138 12.72 -5.99 19.26
N GLN A 139 11.96 -5.24 18.47
CA GLN A 139 11.47 -3.93 18.86
C GLN A 139 10.11 -4.06 19.55
N ARG A 140 9.82 -3.15 20.48
CA ARG A 140 8.46 -3.01 21.04
C ARG A 140 7.47 -2.65 19.93
N PRO A 141 6.17 -2.97 20.08
CA PRO A 141 5.15 -2.54 19.14
C PRO A 141 5.20 -1.03 18.90
N ALA A 142 4.99 -0.62 17.64
CA ALA A 142 4.91 0.79 17.28
C ALA A 142 3.74 1.47 18.01
N ARG A 143 3.90 2.76 18.30
CA ARG A 143 2.78 3.58 18.80
C ARG A 143 1.80 3.85 17.66
N TYR A 144 0.55 4.15 18.00
CA TYR A 144 -0.44 4.51 17.00
C TYR A 144 -0.17 5.89 16.41
N THR A 145 -0.21 5.99 15.08
CA THR A 145 -0.50 7.24 14.36
C THR A 145 -2.01 7.50 14.42
N GLU A 146 -2.47 8.69 14.03
CA GLU A 146 -3.92 8.94 13.90
C GLU A 146 -4.57 7.95 12.93
N ALA A 147 -3.93 7.69 11.78
CA ALA A 147 -4.41 6.71 10.79
C ALA A 147 -4.50 5.30 11.38
N GLY A 148 -3.44 4.84 12.07
CA GLY A 148 -3.42 3.54 12.73
C GLY A 148 -4.47 3.42 13.84
N LEU A 149 -4.75 4.51 14.56
CA LEU A 149 -5.79 4.56 15.58
C LEU A 149 -7.19 4.50 14.95
N VAL A 150 -7.45 5.26 13.87
CA VAL A 150 -8.73 5.18 13.14
C VAL A 150 -8.99 3.76 12.65
N ARG A 151 -7.99 3.13 12.02
CA ARG A 151 -8.08 1.73 11.56
C ARG A 151 -8.42 0.80 12.73
N LYS A 152 -7.77 0.97 13.88
CA LYS A 152 -8.02 0.14 15.05
C LYS A 152 -9.41 0.34 15.65
N LEU A 153 -9.90 1.57 15.70
CA LEU A 153 -11.26 1.88 16.16
C LEU A 153 -12.30 1.23 15.26
N GLU A 154 -12.12 1.29 13.94
CA GLU A 154 -12.99 0.63 12.96
C GLU A 154 -13.00 -0.90 13.11
N GLU A 155 -11.82 -1.53 13.20
CA GLU A 155 -11.69 -2.99 13.43
C GLU A 155 -12.43 -3.46 14.68
N LEU A 156 -12.37 -2.67 15.77
CA LEU A 156 -13.03 -2.97 17.04
C LEU A 156 -14.53 -2.60 17.04
N GLY A 157 -15.04 -1.97 15.97
CA GLY A 157 -16.42 -1.49 15.88
C GLY A 157 -16.73 -0.30 16.78
N ILE A 158 -15.69 0.40 17.27
CA ILE A 158 -15.79 1.56 18.16
C ILE A 158 -15.80 2.83 17.32
N GLY A 159 -16.82 3.66 17.49
CA GLY A 159 -16.99 4.88 16.69
C GLY A 159 -17.57 4.61 15.29
N ARG A 160 -17.74 5.68 14.52
CA ARG A 160 -18.34 5.73 13.17
C ARG A 160 -17.58 6.77 12.34
N PRO A 161 -17.77 6.83 11.00
CA PRO A 161 -17.14 7.85 10.16
C PRO A 161 -17.29 9.29 10.68
N SER A 162 -18.45 9.60 11.29
CA SER A 162 -18.72 10.92 11.89
C SER A 162 -18.04 11.18 13.23
N THR A 163 -17.45 10.17 13.87
CA THR A 163 -16.91 10.27 15.24
C THR A 163 -15.40 10.05 15.32
N TYR A 164 -14.73 9.52 14.30
CA TYR A 164 -13.29 9.25 14.36
C TYR A 164 -12.46 10.53 14.64
N ALA A 165 -12.56 11.53 13.77
CA ALA A 165 -11.81 12.79 13.93
C ALA A 165 -12.19 13.56 15.22
N PRO A 166 -13.47 13.74 15.58
CA PRO A 166 -13.84 14.35 16.86
C PRO A 166 -13.29 13.61 18.09
N THR A 167 -13.25 12.27 18.06
CA THR A 167 -12.72 11.47 19.17
C THR A 167 -11.23 11.74 19.37
N ILE A 168 -10.45 11.69 18.28
CA ILE A 168 -9.00 11.94 18.31
C ILE A 168 -8.72 13.38 18.77
N SER A 169 -9.43 14.35 18.22
CA SER A 169 -9.27 15.75 18.62
C SER A 169 -9.63 15.98 20.10
N THR A 170 -10.65 15.30 20.62
CA THR A 170 -11.07 15.45 22.03
C THR A 170 -10.02 14.91 23.00
N ILE A 171 -9.43 13.74 22.72
CA ILE A 171 -8.44 13.13 23.61
C ILE A 171 -7.11 13.91 23.61
N GLN A 172 -6.72 14.50 22.47
CA GLN A 172 -5.59 15.42 22.38
C GLN A 172 -5.86 16.74 23.11
N HIS A 173 -7.03 17.36 22.88
CA HIS A 173 -7.37 18.65 23.49
C HIS A 173 -7.49 18.59 25.02
N ARG A 174 -7.91 17.44 25.55
CA ARG A 174 -7.97 17.19 27.00
C ARG A 174 -6.66 16.65 27.59
N GLU A 175 -5.60 16.58 26.79
CA GLU A 175 -4.26 16.13 27.19
C GLU A 175 -4.24 14.71 27.80
N TYR A 176 -5.13 13.82 27.35
CA TYR A 176 -5.05 12.40 27.69
C TYR A 176 -3.94 11.67 26.91
N VAL A 177 -3.53 12.23 25.76
CA VAL A 177 -2.47 11.74 24.86
C VAL A 177 -1.73 12.89 24.24
#